data_AF-A0AAJ1R856-F1
#
_entry.id   AF-A0AAJ1R856-F1
#
_cell.length_a   1.000
_cell.length_b   1.000
_cell.length_c   1.000
_cell.angle_alpha   90.00
_cell.angle_beta   90.00
_cell.angle_gamma   90.00
#
_symmetry.space_group_name_H-M   'P 1'
#
loop_
_entity.id
_entity.type
_entity.pdbx_description
1 polymer ?
#
loop_
_entity_poly.entity_id
_entity_poly.type
_entity_poly.pdbx_seq_one_letter_code
_entity_poly.pdbx_strand_id
1 'polypeptide(L)'
;MKKSLIAGFAAALLLMSCKNDKKILDSLADYNNSMEQKGYHFGDKLNLPKEVIDNAESISISFGDKETSDLTIDPKFFSYGDNEVTFNIKTKGGEILNQDATINVFTKNPEANIPFEIVAEYPHDPNNFVEGFLIEGNTIYESDGLEKASQLIKYTLGSTAPAQTEKQPANIFSEGIAIAGDKIYQLTYQNKIGFVYDKNTLKKISEFPLPNEFGEGWGMTYDGKNLIADTGSNKLYFLDVNNPSKVVKTVSVGGNKEIYNQINELEYYNGFIYANIWHQPYILKINPQTGETVGKFDFTKITEEYTQNNSEHVLNGIAFKGDHMLITGKNWSKIYEVAIK
;
A
#
# COMPACT_ATOMS: atom_id res chain seq x y z
N MET A 1 -65.75 4.07 -40.82
CA MET A 1 -65.28 3.52 -39.52
C MET A 1 -63.77 3.26 -39.63
N LYS A 2 -62.92 4.06 -38.96
CA LYS A 2 -61.46 3.87 -38.87
C LYS A 2 -61.06 3.95 -37.39
N LYS A 3 -60.67 2.80 -36.82
CA LYS A 3 -59.94 2.59 -35.55
C LYS A 3 -59.10 1.34 -35.77
N SER A 4 -57.85 1.18 -35.34
CA SER A 4 -56.77 2.06 -34.94
C SER A 4 -55.55 1.13 -34.89
N LEU A 5 -54.52 1.41 -35.69
CA LEU A 5 -53.36 0.54 -35.94
C LEU A 5 -52.20 0.77 -34.95
N ILE A 6 -52.45 1.37 -33.78
CA ILE A 6 -51.40 1.95 -32.92
C ILE A 6 -50.77 0.95 -31.92
N ALA A 7 -51.37 -0.22 -31.69
CA ALA A 7 -50.87 -1.17 -30.68
C ALA A 7 -49.61 -1.97 -31.08
N GLY A 8 -49.30 -2.09 -32.38
CA GLY A 8 -48.16 -2.90 -32.85
C GLY A 8 -46.81 -2.19 -32.85
N PHE A 9 -46.81 -0.86 -33.02
CA PHE A 9 -45.56 -0.08 -33.13
C PHE A 9 -44.88 0.13 -31.79
N ALA A 10 -45.65 0.38 -30.71
CA ALA A 10 -45.10 0.56 -29.37
C ALA A 10 -44.46 -0.74 -28.83
N ALA A 11 -45.09 -1.90 -29.04
CA ALA A 11 -44.53 -3.19 -28.62
C ALA A 11 -43.26 -3.56 -29.43
N ALA A 12 -43.23 -3.27 -30.73
CA ALA A 12 -42.04 -3.49 -31.56
C ALA A 12 -40.87 -2.55 -31.19
N LEU A 13 -41.16 -1.28 -30.87
CA LEU A 13 -40.18 -0.31 -30.39
C LEU A 13 -39.61 -0.73 -29.01
N LEU A 14 -40.47 -1.17 -28.09
CA LEU A 14 -40.04 -1.69 -26.77
C LEU A 14 -39.16 -2.94 -26.92
N LEU A 15 -39.53 -3.89 -27.78
CA LEU A 15 -38.73 -5.10 -28.03
C LEU A 15 -37.39 -4.80 -28.71
N MET A 16 -37.34 -3.80 -29.60
CA MET A 16 -36.08 -3.33 -30.20
C MET A 16 -35.19 -2.60 -29.17
N SER A 17 -35.76 -1.79 -28.29
CA SER A 17 -35.02 -1.12 -27.21
C SER A 17 -34.37 -2.14 -26.29
N CYS A 18 -35.15 -3.09 -25.74
CA CYS A 18 -34.61 -4.12 -24.85
C CYS A 18 -33.53 -4.99 -25.52
N LYS A 19 -33.61 -5.19 -26.85
CA LYS A 19 -32.60 -5.94 -27.60
C LYS A 19 -31.30 -5.14 -27.76
N ASN A 20 -31.39 -3.82 -27.92
CA ASN A 20 -30.21 -2.95 -28.00
C ASN A 20 -29.58 -2.78 -26.61
N ASP A 21 -30.38 -2.61 -25.56
CA ASP A 21 -29.88 -2.49 -24.18
C ASP A 21 -29.07 -3.72 -23.78
N LYS A 22 -29.59 -4.92 -24.11
CA LYS A 22 -28.85 -6.17 -23.89
C LYS A 22 -27.52 -6.21 -24.65
N LYS A 23 -27.49 -5.79 -25.92
CA LYS A 23 -26.24 -5.76 -26.70
C LYS A 23 -25.21 -4.80 -26.15
N ILE A 24 -25.64 -3.63 -25.65
CA ILE A 24 -24.75 -2.66 -24.99
C ILE A 24 -24.10 -3.31 -23.77
N LEU A 25 -24.90 -3.92 -22.90
CA LEU A 25 -24.42 -4.56 -21.68
C LEU A 25 -23.52 -5.77 -21.96
N ASP A 26 -23.89 -6.63 -22.92
CA ASP A 26 -23.09 -7.79 -23.33
C ASP A 26 -21.74 -7.31 -23.91
N SER A 27 -21.75 -6.30 -24.79
CA SER A 27 -20.51 -5.78 -25.39
C SER A 27 -19.59 -5.10 -24.38
N LEU A 28 -20.15 -4.39 -23.40
CA LEU A 28 -19.38 -3.75 -22.34
C LEU A 28 -18.83 -4.78 -21.35
N ALA A 29 -19.60 -5.85 -21.04
CA ALA A 29 -19.11 -6.98 -20.24
C ALA A 29 -17.87 -7.61 -20.89
N ASP A 30 -17.97 -7.96 -22.18
CA ASP A 30 -16.88 -8.58 -22.92
C ASP A 30 -15.62 -7.70 -22.95
N TYR A 31 -15.81 -6.39 -23.13
CA TYR A 31 -14.72 -5.41 -23.07
C TYR A 31 -14.07 -5.38 -21.69
N ASN A 32 -14.86 -5.21 -20.63
CA ASN A 32 -14.36 -5.12 -19.26
C ASN A 32 -13.61 -6.39 -18.85
N ASN A 33 -14.18 -7.57 -19.11
CA ASN A 33 -13.52 -8.86 -18.85
C ASN A 33 -12.19 -9.00 -19.60
N SER A 34 -12.11 -8.49 -20.83
CA SER A 34 -10.86 -8.51 -21.60
C SER A 34 -9.78 -7.57 -21.04
N MET A 35 -10.22 -6.46 -20.44
CA MET A 35 -9.33 -5.45 -19.87
C MET A 35 -8.95 -5.74 -18.43
N GLU A 36 -9.76 -6.48 -17.69
CA GLU A 36 -9.42 -6.99 -16.36
C GLU A 36 -8.10 -7.80 -16.39
N GLN A 37 -7.90 -8.60 -17.44
CA GLN A 37 -6.67 -9.39 -17.64
C GLN A 37 -5.46 -8.57 -18.10
N LYS A 38 -5.69 -7.48 -18.86
CA LYS A 38 -4.60 -6.64 -19.39
C LYS A 38 -4.19 -5.53 -18.44
N GLY A 39 -5.16 -5.05 -17.65
CA GLY A 39 -5.08 -3.84 -16.87
C GLY A 39 -4.94 -2.57 -17.70
N TYR A 40 -4.90 -1.46 -16.97
CA TYR A 40 -4.67 -0.12 -17.47
C TYR A 40 -3.48 0.53 -16.77
N HIS A 41 -3.01 1.62 -17.33
CA HIS A 41 -2.08 2.53 -16.69
C HIS A 41 -2.71 3.90 -16.50
N PHE A 42 -2.20 4.67 -15.53
CA PHE A 42 -2.61 6.07 -15.40
C PHE A 42 -2.35 6.84 -16.69
N GLY A 43 -3.39 7.56 -17.15
CA GLY A 43 -3.41 8.30 -18.41
C GLY A 43 -3.99 7.53 -19.61
N ASP A 44 -4.23 6.22 -19.48
CA ASP A 44 -4.91 5.47 -20.53
C ASP A 44 -6.37 5.91 -20.69
N LYS A 45 -6.88 5.80 -21.93
CA LYS A 45 -8.30 6.04 -22.24
C LYS A 45 -9.08 4.73 -22.25
N LEU A 46 -10.29 4.75 -21.69
CA LEU A 46 -11.27 3.68 -21.81
C LEU A 46 -11.83 3.70 -23.23
N ASN A 47 -11.33 2.80 -24.07
CA ASN A 47 -11.74 2.65 -25.46
C ASN A 47 -12.99 1.76 -25.53
N LEU A 48 -14.11 2.28 -25.02
CA LEU A 48 -15.37 1.54 -24.96
C LEU A 48 -15.81 1.06 -26.35
N PRO A 49 -16.52 -0.08 -26.45
CA PRO A 49 -17.01 -0.59 -27.73
C PRO A 49 -17.89 0.41 -28.47
N LYS A 50 -17.83 0.40 -29.80
CA LYS A 50 -18.71 1.23 -30.64
C LYS A 50 -20.19 1.01 -30.35
N GLU A 51 -20.59 -0.24 -30.06
CA GLU A 51 -21.97 -0.57 -29.67
C GLU A 51 -22.43 0.25 -28.45
N VAL A 52 -21.53 0.53 -27.51
CA VAL A 52 -21.83 1.38 -26.35
C VAL A 52 -21.87 2.85 -26.76
N ILE A 53 -20.79 3.34 -27.38
CA ILE A 53 -20.61 4.78 -27.71
C ILE A 53 -21.70 5.28 -28.67
N ASP A 54 -22.05 4.49 -29.69
CA ASP A 54 -23.01 4.90 -30.71
C ASP A 54 -24.46 4.92 -30.18
N ASN A 55 -24.76 4.19 -29.12
CA ASN A 55 -26.10 4.13 -28.50
C ASN A 55 -26.24 4.97 -27.23
N ALA A 56 -25.13 5.44 -26.65
CA ALA A 56 -25.15 6.30 -25.47
C ALA A 56 -25.42 7.78 -25.81
N GLU A 57 -26.24 8.42 -24.99
CA GLU A 57 -26.33 9.89 -24.85
C GLU A 57 -25.21 10.39 -23.92
N SER A 58 -24.96 9.69 -22.82
CA SER A 58 -23.88 9.98 -21.87
C SER A 58 -23.39 8.72 -21.19
N ILE A 59 -22.12 8.73 -20.78
CA ILE A 59 -21.49 7.66 -20.02
C ILE A 59 -20.77 8.30 -18.83
N SER A 60 -20.94 7.71 -17.66
CA SER A 60 -20.18 8.04 -16.45
C SER A 60 -19.77 6.76 -15.72
N ILE A 61 -18.80 6.91 -14.81
CA ILE A 61 -18.25 5.83 -14.01
C ILE A 61 -18.32 6.25 -12.55
N SER A 62 -19.04 5.48 -11.76
CA SER A 62 -19.10 5.63 -10.31
C SER A 62 -18.04 4.75 -9.63
N PHE A 63 -17.34 5.31 -8.64
CA PHE A 63 -16.34 4.63 -7.82
C PHE A 63 -16.46 5.11 -6.37
N GLY A 64 -17.01 4.27 -5.49
CA GLY A 64 -17.43 4.70 -4.15
C GLY A 64 -18.40 5.89 -4.24
N ASP A 65 -18.09 6.97 -3.53
CA ASP A 65 -18.91 8.20 -3.53
C ASP A 65 -18.56 9.17 -4.67
N LYS A 66 -17.67 8.79 -5.59
CA LYS A 66 -17.22 9.63 -6.71
C LYS A 66 -17.87 9.19 -8.02
N GLU A 67 -18.05 10.13 -8.92
CA GLU A 67 -18.49 9.87 -10.30
C GLU A 67 -17.69 10.75 -11.27
N THR A 68 -17.33 10.20 -12.43
CA THR A 68 -16.66 10.94 -13.51
C THR A 68 -17.23 10.58 -14.87
N SER A 69 -17.33 11.58 -15.76
CA SER A 69 -17.60 11.39 -17.19
C SER A 69 -16.34 11.46 -18.04
N ASP A 70 -15.17 11.73 -17.44
CA ASP A 70 -13.88 11.60 -18.10
C ASP A 70 -13.50 10.11 -18.15
N LEU A 71 -13.44 9.59 -19.37
CA LEU A 71 -13.11 8.19 -19.65
C LEU A 71 -11.59 7.96 -19.71
N THR A 72 -10.85 8.65 -18.85
CA THR A 72 -9.39 8.53 -18.69
C THR A 72 -9.08 7.98 -17.30
N ILE A 73 -8.11 7.07 -17.21
CA ILE A 73 -7.63 6.51 -15.94
C ILE A 73 -6.78 7.58 -15.21
N ASP A 74 -7.45 8.49 -14.50
CA ASP A 74 -6.83 9.57 -13.73
C ASP A 74 -6.60 9.14 -12.26
N PRO A 75 -5.37 9.31 -11.70
CA PRO A 75 -5.05 8.98 -10.31
C PRO A 75 -5.85 9.78 -9.25
N LYS A 76 -6.61 10.81 -9.63
CA LYS A 76 -7.56 11.49 -8.73
C LYS A 76 -8.81 10.66 -8.45
N PHE A 77 -9.16 9.77 -9.39
CA PHE A 77 -10.36 8.94 -9.35
C PHE A 77 -10.02 7.47 -9.10
N PHE A 78 -8.97 6.95 -9.74
CA PHE A 78 -8.55 5.55 -9.64
C PHE A 78 -7.30 5.39 -8.78
N SER A 79 -7.12 4.18 -8.25
CA SER A 79 -5.95 3.75 -7.49
C SER A 79 -5.26 2.56 -8.17
N TYR A 80 -4.00 2.28 -7.83
CA TYR A 80 -3.36 1.04 -8.28
C TYR A 80 -4.07 -0.18 -7.70
N GLY A 81 -4.25 -1.18 -8.55
CA GLY A 81 -4.99 -2.41 -8.28
C GLY A 81 -6.44 -2.33 -8.71
N ASP A 82 -7.26 -3.09 -8.01
CA ASP A 82 -8.64 -3.35 -8.38
C ASP A 82 -9.50 -2.14 -7.98
N ASN A 83 -10.19 -1.55 -8.97
CA ASN A 83 -11.15 -0.48 -8.73
C ASN A 83 -12.54 -1.00 -9.13
N GLU A 84 -13.36 -1.35 -8.12
CA GLU A 84 -14.75 -1.75 -8.31
C GLU A 84 -15.59 -0.53 -8.71
N VAL A 85 -16.12 -0.54 -9.92
CA VAL A 85 -16.84 0.59 -10.51
C VAL A 85 -18.19 0.17 -11.05
N THR A 86 -19.09 1.16 -11.19
CA THR A 86 -20.33 1.01 -11.95
C THR A 86 -20.30 1.96 -13.13
N PHE A 87 -20.41 1.42 -14.35
CA PHE A 87 -20.67 2.19 -15.55
C PHE A 87 -22.15 2.59 -15.60
N ASN A 88 -22.44 3.88 -15.68
CA ASN A 88 -23.79 4.40 -15.86
C ASN A 88 -23.93 4.94 -17.29
N ILE A 89 -24.86 4.36 -18.05
CA ILE A 89 -25.04 4.64 -19.48
C ILE A 89 -26.46 5.15 -19.67
N LYS A 90 -26.60 6.44 -19.97
CA LYS A 90 -27.86 6.97 -20.44
C LYS A 90 -27.94 6.72 -21.94
N THR A 91 -28.89 5.93 -22.40
CA THR A 91 -29.06 5.63 -23.83
C THR A 91 -29.72 6.80 -24.55
N LYS A 92 -29.56 6.88 -25.87
CA LYS A 92 -30.30 7.85 -26.71
C LYS A 92 -31.82 7.65 -26.68
N GLY A 93 -32.30 6.49 -26.20
CA GLY A 93 -33.70 6.21 -25.95
C GLY A 93 -34.22 6.77 -24.62
N GLY A 94 -33.32 7.27 -23.75
CA GLY A 94 -33.64 7.82 -22.43
C GLY A 94 -33.55 6.81 -21.28
N GLU A 95 -33.27 5.53 -21.58
CA GLU A 95 -33.06 4.48 -20.58
C GLU A 95 -31.72 4.67 -19.87
N ILE A 96 -31.65 4.24 -18.61
CA ILE A 96 -30.41 4.24 -17.82
C ILE A 96 -30.00 2.79 -17.58
N LEU A 97 -28.85 2.41 -18.11
CA LEU A 97 -28.25 1.11 -17.93
C LEU A 97 -27.08 1.24 -16.96
N ASN A 98 -26.98 0.30 -16.02
CA ASN A 98 -25.87 0.23 -15.07
C ASN A 98 -25.15 -1.11 -15.22
N GLN A 99 -23.82 -1.08 -15.14
CA GLN A 99 -23.02 -2.30 -15.19
C GLN A 99 -21.81 -2.20 -14.27
N ASP A 100 -21.74 -3.12 -13.32
CA ASP A 100 -20.58 -3.26 -12.45
C ASP A 100 -19.41 -3.90 -13.21
N ALA A 101 -18.21 -3.46 -12.88
CA ALA A 101 -16.96 -3.92 -13.45
C ALA A 101 -15.80 -3.66 -12.51
N THR A 102 -14.66 -4.28 -12.79
CA THR A 102 -13.39 -3.97 -12.12
C THR A 102 -12.42 -3.36 -13.12
N ILE A 103 -11.88 -2.19 -12.79
CA ILE A 103 -10.80 -1.55 -13.53
C ILE A 103 -9.50 -1.81 -12.78
N ASN A 104 -8.66 -2.69 -13.33
CA ASN A 104 -7.34 -3.01 -12.76
C ASN A 104 -6.30 -2.02 -13.27
N VAL A 105 -5.60 -1.33 -12.38
CA VAL A 105 -4.60 -0.31 -12.75
C VAL A 105 -3.21 -0.71 -12.26
N PHE A 106 -2.24 -0.71 -13.17
CA PHE A 106 -0.83 -1.05 -12.92
C PHE A 106 0.09 0.11 -13.26
N THR A 107 1.32 0.09 -12.74
CA THR A 107 2.34 1.07 -13.14
C THR A 107 2.70 0.86 -14.60
N LYS A 108 3.09 1.95 -15.27
CA LYS A 108 3.43 1.91 -16.69
C LYS A 108 4.81 1.30 -16.92
N ASN A 109 5.76 1.56 -16.02
CA ASN A 109 7.13 1.14 -16.17
C ASN A 109 7.40 -0.08 -15.28
N PRO A 110 8.13 -1.09 -15.79
CA PRO A 110 8.58 -2.20 -14.98
C PRO A 110 9.57 -1.71 -13.90
N GLU A 111 9.52 -2.36 -12.75
CA GLU A 111 10.44 -2.13 -11.65
C GLU A 111 11.86 -2.51 -12.08
N ALA A 112 12.84 -1.67 -11.77
CA ALA A 112 14.24 -2.05 -11.94
C ALA A 112 14.63 -3.09 -10.88
N ASN A 113 15.30 -4.18 -11.29
CA ASN A 113 16.04 -5.00 -10.33
C ASN A 113 17.31 -4.24 -9.92
N ILE A 114 17.44 -3.87 -8.65
CA ILE A 114 18.53 -3.03 -8.16
C ILE A 114 19.65 -3.92 -7.63
N PRO A 115 20.84 -3.92 -8.27
CA PRO A 115 21.97 -4.70 -7.79
C PRO A 115 22.54 -4.10 -6.50
N PHE A 116 23.07 -4.97 -5.65
CA PHE A 116 23.70 -4.59 -4.40
C PHE A 116 24.83 -5.55 -4.01
N GLU A 117 25.53 -5.22 -2.94
CA GLU A 117 26.54 -6.07 -2.31
C GLU A 117 26.46 -5.96 -0.79
N ILE A 118 26.56 -7.10 -0.10
CA ILE A 118 26.71 -7.13 1.35
C ILE A 118 28.14 -6.72 1.67
N VAL A 119 28.31 -5.63 2.41
CA VAL A 119 29.63 -5.05 2.72
C VAL A 119 30.03 -5.21 4.18
N ALA A 120 29.07 -5.46 5.07
CA ALA A 120 29.32 -5.79 6.47
C ALA A 120 28.13 -6.56 7.09
N GLU A 121 28.42 -7.23 8.20
CA GLU A 121 27.43 -7.91 9.04
C GLU A 121 27.63 -7.46 10.49
N TYR A 122 26.53 -7.26 11.21
CA TYR A 122 26.51 -6.92 12.64
C TYR A 122 25.64 -7.91 13.39
N PRO A 123 25.92 -8.19 14.67
CA PRO A 123 25.06 -9.08 15.45
C PRO A 123 23.70 -8.44 15.72
N HIS A 124 22.65 -9.25 15.69
CA HIS A 124 21.27 -8.92 16.08
C HIS A 124 20.81 -9.94 17.14
N ASP A 125 19.96 -9.53 18.08
CA ASP A 125 19.44 -10.48 19.08
C ASP A 125 18.37 -11.37 18.42
N PRO A 126 18.58 -12.69 18.32
CA PRO A 126 17.60 -13.58 17.71
C PRO A 126 16.31 -13.74 18.53
N ASN A 127 16.21 -13.15 19.73
CA ASN A 127 14.96 -13.09 20.49
C ASN A 127 14.05 -11.93 20.07
N ASN A 128 14.57 -10.98 19.28
CA ASN A 128 13.84 -9.78 18.88
C ASN A 128 12.95 -10.05 17.67
N PHE A 129 11.66 -9.79 17.83
CA PHE A 129 10.66 -9.87 16.75
C PHE A 129 10.49 -8.47 16.16
N VAL A 130 11.49 -8.02 15.39
CA VAL A 130 11.56 -6.64 14.88
C VAL A 130 10.35 -6.30 14.00
N GLU A 131 9.67 -5.20 14.36
CA GLU A 131 8.55 -4.62 13.62
C GLU A 131 8.79 -3.17 13.19
N GLY A 132 9.85 -2.54 13.69
CA GLY A 132 10.31 -1.24 13.21
C GLY A 132 11.78 -1.03 13.53
N PHE A 133 12.54 -0.50 12.59
CA PHE A 133 14.00 -0.48 12.68
C PHE A 133 14.55 0.84 12.13
N LEU A 134 15.26 1.61 12.95
CA LEU A 134 15.80 2.91 12.56
C LEU A 134 17.24 3.07 13.03
N ILE A 135 18.02 3.88 12.32
CA ILE A 135 19.36 4.29 12.75
C ILE A 135 19.53 5.80 12.76
N GLU A 136 20.12 6.35 13.83
CA GLU A 136 20.69 7.70 13.84
C GLU A 136 22.15 7.63 14.27
N GLY A 137 23.07 8.00 13.36
CA GLY A 137 24.51 7.83 13.59
C GLY A 137 24.87 6.36 13.73
N ASN A 138 25.25 5.94 14.95
CA ASN A 138 25.54 4.52 15.26
C ASN A 138 24.56 3.93 16.29
N THR A 139 23.46 4.63 16.56
CA THR A 139 22.42 4.21 17.48
C THR A 139 21.27 3.61 16.69
N ILE A 140 20.93 2.35 17.00
CA ILE A 140 19.72 1.70 16.54
C ILE A 140 18.58 2.00 17.51
N TYR A 141 17.42 2.28 16.95
CA TYR A 141 16.13 2.26 17.63
C TYR A 141 15.31 1.15 17.00
N GLU A 142 14.79 0.25 17.83
CA GLU A 142 14.09 -0.94 17.36
C GLU A 142 12.82 -1.15 18.16
N SER A 143 11.75 -1.46 17.44
CA SER A 143 10.46 -1.83 17.98
C SER A 143 10.33 -3.35 17.84
N ASP A 144 10.19 -4.03 18.97
CA ASP A 144 9.93 -5.46 19.00
C ASP A 144 8.45 -5.71 19.23
N GLY A 145 7.87 -6.59 18.41
CA GLY A 145 6.50 -7.07 18.52
C GLY A 145 6.33 -8.29 19.43
N LEU A 146 5.16 -8.91 19.36
CA LEU A 146 4.62 -9.99 20.22
C LEU A 146 4.02 -9.52 21.55
N GLU A 147 2.83 -10.03 21.86
CA GLU A 147 2.21 -9.82 23.17
C GLU A 147 3.13 -10.29 24.30
N LYS A 148 3.16 -9.53 25.41
CA LYS A 148 4.00 -9.75 26.61
C LYS A 148 5.51 -9.57 26.40
N ALA A 149 5.99 -9.50 25.16
CA ALA A 149 7.39 -9.28 24.83
C ALA A 149 7.65 -7.90 24.21
N SER A 150 6.61 -7.22 23.71
CA SER A 150 6.76 -5.95 23.00
C SER A 150 7.51 -4.89 23.79
N GLN A 151 8.42 -4.21 23.13
CA GLN A 151 9.31 -3.22 23.73
C GLN A 151 9.87 -2.26 22.67
N LEU A 152 10.22 -1.06 23.11
CA LEU A 152 11.07 -0.14 22.36
C LEU A 152 12.48 -0.20 22.94
N ILE A 153 13.46 -0.50 22.12
CA ILE A 153 14.86 -0.63 22.54
C ILE A 153 15.76 0.33 21.78
N LYS A 154 16.85 0.71 22.44
CA LYS A 154 17.93 1.50 21.87
C LYS A 154 19.26 0.83 22.16
N TYR A 155 20.08 0.62 21.15
CA TYR A 155 21.39 -0.01 21.28
C TYR A 155 22.38 0.54 20.26
N THR A 156 23.65 0.16 20.39
CA THR A 156 24.71 0.58 19.47
C THR A 156 24.86 -0.46 18.36
N LEU A 157 24.89 -0.05 17.09
CA LEU A 157 25.16 -0.95 15.97
C LEU A 157 26.49 -1.69 16.22
N GLY A 158 26.46 -3.02 16.10
CA GLY A 158 27.58 -3.89 16.48
C GLY A 158 27.47 -4.53 17.87
N SER A 159 26.44 -4.19 18.65
CA SER A 159 26.13 -4.78 19.95
C SER A 159 24.70 -5.32 19.98
N THR A 160 24.46 -6.39 20.73
CA THR A 160 23.11 -6.89 21.04
C THR A 160 22.63 -6.48 22.43
N ALA A 161 23.45 -5.76 23.20
CA ALA A 161 23.09 -5.33 24.54
C ALA A 161 22.28 -4.02 24.48
N PRO A 162 21.01 -3.99 24.93
CA PRO A 162 20.24 -2.76 24.98
C PRO A 162 20.90 -1.74 25.90
N ALA A 163 21.08 -0.52 25.42
CA ALA A 163 21.46 0.62 26.25
C ALA A 163 20.25 1.13 27.05
N GLN A 164 19.07 1.13 26.43
CA GLN A 164 17.79 1.48 27.04
C GLN A 164 16.69 0.61 26.47
N THR A 165 15.68 0.34 27.30
CA THR A 165 14.49 -0.44 26.95
C THR A 165 13.28 0.18 27.64
N GLU A 166 12.20 0.36 26.90
CA GLU A 166 10.88 0.67 27.42
C GLU A 166 9.94 -0.49 27.05
N LYS A 167 9.45 -1.21 28.06
CA LYS A 167 8.55 -2.36 27.84
C LYS A 167 7.12 -1.89 27.66
N GLN A 168 6.38 -2.55 26.78
CA GLN A 168 4.96 -2.32 26.65
C GLN A 168 4.13 -3.04 27.72
N PRO A 169 2.89 -2.58 27.96
CA PRO A 169 1.89 -3.39 28.63
C PRO A 169 1.72 -4.75 27.95
N ALA A 170 1.42 -5.78 28.76
CA ALA A 170 1.41 -7.17 28.31
C ALA A 170 0.45 -7.50 27.15
N ASN A 171 -0.60 -6.70 26.96
CA ASN A 171 -1.62 -6.85 25.93
C ASN A 171 -1.37 -6.03 24.66
N ILE A 172 -0.20 -5.38 24.56
CA ILE A 172 0.19 -4.59 23.41
C ILE A 172 1.13 -5.41 22.53
N PHE A 173 0.88 -5.35 21.23
CA PHE A 173 1.77 -5.80 20.18
C PHE A 173 2.31 -4.54 19.47
N SER A 174 3.59 -4.22 19.67
CA SER A 174 4.22 -3.06 19.03
C SER A 174 4.58 -3.34 17.59
N GLU A 175 4.50 -2.29 16.76
CA GLU A 175 4.73 -2.35 15.33
C GLU A 175 5.74 -1.27 14.91
N GLY A 176 5.66 -0.78 13.68
CA GLY A 176 6.57 0.21 13.11
C GLY A 176 6.76 1.48 13.93
N ILE A 177 7.97 2.04 13.86
CA ILE A 177 8.37 3.27 14.53
C ILE A 177 8.91 4.29 13.54
N ALA A 178 8.76 5.57 13.86
CA ALA A 178 9.37 6.67 13.11
C ALA A 178 9.93 7.72 14.07
N ILE A 179 11.06 8.32 13.70
CA ILE A 179 11.66 9.44 14.43
C ILE A 179 11.29 10.75 13.75
N ALA A 180 10.74 11.69 14.54
CA ALA A 180 10.47 13.06 14.11
C ALA A 180 10.98 14.03 15.17
N GLY A 181 12.14 14.64 14.89
CA GLY A 181 12.85 15.49 15.85
C GLY A 181 13.30 14.72 17.09
N ASP A 182 12.86 15.15 18.27
CA ASP A 182 13.20 14.52 19.56
C ASP A 182 12.17 13.46 20.00
N LYS A 183 11.26 13.06 19.10
CA LYS A 183 10.19 12.09 19.39
C LYS A 183 10.33 10.83 18.56
N ILE A 184 9.96 9.71 19.17
CA ILE A 184 9.66 8.45 18.48
C ILE A 184 8.15 8.26 18.50
N TYR A 185 7.58 7.96 17.35
CA TYR A 185 6.19 7.53 17.20
C TYR A 185 6.22 6.03 16.99
N GLN A 186 5.26 5.30 17.57
CA GLN A 186 5.15 3.85 17.44
C GLN A 186 3.69 3.44 17.18
N LEU A 187 3.50 2.56 16.20
CA LEU A 187 2.22 1.92 15.93
C LEU A 187 2.02 0.68 16.81
N THR A 188 0.78 0.21 16.86
CA THR A 188 0.45 -1.10 17.41
C THR A 188 -0.34 -1.87 16.39
N TYR A 189 -0.32 -3.20 16.50
CA TYR A 189 -0.96 -4.09 15.54
C TYR A 189 -2.47 -3.90 15.54
N GLN A 190 -3.19 -4.53 16.48
CA GLN A 190 -4.66 -4.50 16.52
C GLN A 190 -5.23 -3.65 17.67
N ASN A 191 -4.37 -3.01 18.47
CA ASN A 191 -4.81 -2.29 19.66
C ASN A 191 -5.47 -0.93 19.35
N LYS A 192 -5.36 -0.43 18.11
CA LYS A 192 -5.93 0.85 17.63
C LYS A 192 -5.42 2.09 18.37
N ILE A 193 -4.25 1.98 19.00
CA ILE A 193 -3.55 3.09 19.64
C ILE A 193 -2.13 3.17 19.10
N GLY A 194 -1.53 4.35 19.15
CA GLY A 194 -0.11 4.56 18.96
C GLY A 194 0.49 5.31 20.14
N PHE A 195 1.81 5.24 20.26
CA PHE A 195 2.56 5.82 21.35
C PHE A 195 3.54 6.88 20.84
N VAL A 196 3.80 7.87 21.69
CA VAL A 196 4.84 8.88 21.47
C VAL A 196 5.82 8.82 22.63
N TYR A 197 7.11 8.74 22.32
CA TYR A 197 8.19 8.67 23.29
C TYR A 197 9.16 9.82 23.12
N ASP A 198 9.84 10.19 24.20
CA ASP A 198 11.04 11.00 24.15
C ASP A 198 12.19 10.15 23.59
N LYS A 199 12.79 10.55 22.47
CA LYS A 199 13.82 9.77 21.76
C LYS A 199 15.07 9.50 22.61
N ASN A 200 15.41 10.42 23.51
CA ASN A 200 16.64 10.33 24.30
C ASN A 200 16.49 9.40 25.50
N THR A 201 15.30 9.37 26.10
CA THR A 201 15.04 8.61 27.34
C THR A 201 14.19 7.37 27.13
N LEU A 202 13.56 7.22 25.95
CA LEU A 202 12.52 6.25 25.61
C LEU A 202 11.27 6.31 26.50
N LYS A 203 11.13 7.36 27.33
CA LYS A 203 9.96 7.50 28.19
C LYS A 203 8.73 7.88 27.37
N LYS A 204 7.62 7.18 27.61
CA LYS A 204 6.34 7.50 27.00
C LYS A 204 5.92 8.93 27.38
N ILE A 205 5.66 9.76 26.37
CA ILE A 205 5.12 11.11 26.49
C ILE A 205 3.59 11.08 26.45
N SER A 206 3.03 10.37 25.45
CA SER A 206 1.58 10.35 25.22
C SER A 206 1.16 9.15 24.38
N GLU A 207 -0.16 9.00 24.25
CA GLU A 207 -0.83 8.06 23.34
C GLU A 207 -1.67 8.85 22.33
N PHE A 208 -1.93 8.24 21.17
CA PHE A 208 -2.87 8.76 20.18
C PHE A 208 -3.73 7.61 19.62
N PRO A 209 -5.00 7.85 19.26
CA PRO A 209 -5.76 6.84 18.52
C PRO A 209 -5.22 6.72 17.10
N LEU A 210 -5.15 5.49 16.57
CA LEU A 210 -4.86 5.33 15.14
C LEU A 210 -5.98 5.96 14.29
N PRO A 211 -5.71 6.36 13.03
CA PRO A 211 -6.76 6.85 12.15
C PRO A 211 -7.94 5.88 12.04
N ASN A 212 -9.15 6.40 11.82
CA ASN A 212 -10.36 5.58 11.77
C ASN A 212 -10.33 4.55 10.63
N GLU A 213 -9.58 4.85 9.58
CA GLU A 213 -9.33 4.00 8.42
C GLU A 213 -8.48 2.77 8.77
N PHE A 214 -7.81 2.75 9.93
CA PHE A 214 -6.89 1.69 10.32
C PHE A 214 -7.64 0.60 11.09
N GLY A 215 -7.68 -0.60 10.51
CA GLY A 215 -7.96 -1.82 11.26
C GLY A 215 -6.75 -2.25 12.10
N GLU A 216 -5.56 -2.05 11.54
CA GLU A 216 -4.25 -2.41 12.08
C GLU A 216 -3.23 -1.31 11.79
N GLY A 217 -2.09 -1.30 12.49
CA GLY A 217 -0.89 -0.55 12.12
C GLY A 217 0.30 -1.48 11.95
N TRP A 218 1.10 -1.31 10.89
CA TRP A 218 2.26 -2.16 10.57
C TRP A 218 3.51 -1.27 10.53
N GLY A 219 4.10 -0.99 9.36
CA GLY A 219 5.28 -0.14 9.22
C GLY A 219 5.00 1.35 9.40
N MET A 220 6.04 2.10 9.79
CA MET A 220 6.00 3.56 9.86
C MET A 220 7.36 4.18 9.55
N THR A 221 7.39 5.32 8.86
CA THR A 221 8.59 6.14 8.63
C THR A 221 8.24 7.63 8.61
N TYR A 222 9.20 8.52 8.31
CA TYR A 222 9.00 9.98 8.32
C TYR A 222 9.69 10.66 7.12
N ASP A 223 8.95 11.43 6.32
CA ASP A 223 9.50 12.12 5.13
C ASP A 223 10.10 13.51 5.41
N GLY A 224 10.26 13.88 6.69
CA GLY A 224 10.62 15.24 7.09
C GLY A 224 9.43 16.21 7.22
N LYS A 225 8.21 15.75 6.91
CA LYS A 225 6.97 16.54 7.04
C LYS A 225 5.82 15.75 7.67
N ASN A 226 5.53 14.57 7.15
CA ASN A 226 4.45 13.68 7.56
C ASN A 226 5.05 12.36 8.04
N LEU A 227 4.40 11.74 9.03
CA LEU A 227 4.60 10.32 9.26
C LEU A 227 3.99 9.57 8.08
N ILE A 228 4.58 8.47 7.68
CA ILE A 228 4.02 7.58 6.65
C ILE A 228 3.84 6.23 7.28
N ALA A 229 2.63 5.69 7.25
CA ALA A 229 2.28 4.42 7.84
C ALA A 229 1.58 3.52 6.82
N ASP A 230 1.63 2.22 7.07
CA ASP A 230 0.83 1.24 6.35
C ASP A 230 0.04 0.35 7.32
N THR A 231 -0.79 -0.52 6.74
CA THR A 231 -1.73 -1.39 7.46
C THR A 231 -1.70 -2.82 6.88
N GLY A 232 -0.62 -3.24 6.22
CA GLY A 232 -0.59 -4.50 5.47
C GLY A 232 -1.37 -4.50 4.14
N SER A 233 -2.01 -3.39 3.77
CA SER A 233 -2.65 -3.21 2.45
C SER A 233 -1.65 -2.66 1.43
N ASN A 234 -2.06 -2.48 0.18
CA ASN A 234 -1.26 -1.76 -0.82
C ASN A 234 -1.28 -0.22 -0.63
N LYS A 235 -1.68 0.32 0.53
CA LYS A 235 -1.82 1.77 0.73
C LYS A 235 -0.81 2.28 1.74
N LEU A 236 -0.24 3.44 1.41
CA LEU A 236 0.58 4.26 2.28
C LEU A 236 -0.23 5.49 2.72
N TYR A 237 -0.33 5.69 4.02
CA TYR A 237 -1.07 6.77 4.65
C TYR A 237 -0.10 7.79 5.23
N PHE A 238 -0.16 9.02 4.72
CA PHE A 238 0.59 10.13 5.24
C PHE A 238 -0.23 10.77 6.36
N LEU A 239 0.33 10.79 7.56
CA LEU A 239 -0.30 11.27 8.78
C LEU A 239 0.30 12.62 9.20
N ASP A 240 -0.53 13.51 9.71
CA ASP A 240 -0.05 14.77 10.30
C ASP A 240 0.83 14.46 11.52
N VAL A 241 2.12 14.83 11.48
CA VAL A 241 3.06 14.55 12.58
C VAL A 241 2.66 15.19 13.92
N ASN A 242 1.87 16.27 13.89
CA ASN A 242 1.36 16.94 15.09
C ASN A 242 0.04 16.34 15.59
N ASN A 243 -0.67 15.60 14.74
CA ASN A 243 -1.88 14.85 15.09
C ASN A 243 -1.94 13.55 14.28
N PRO A 244 -1.22 12.49 14.69
CA PRO A 244 -1.07 11.28 13.88
C PRO A 244 -2.38 10.52 13.63
N SER A 245 -3.46 10.85 14.36
CA SER A 245 -4.80 10.31 14.11
C SER A 245 -5.45 10.85 12.82
N LYS A 246 -4.82 11.80 12.13
CA LYS A 246 -5.34 12.43 10.92
C LYS A 246 -4.53 12.04 9.69
N VAL A 247 -5.18 11.30 8.78
CA VAL A 247 -4.66 11.07 7.41
C VAL A 247 -4.76 12.38 6.62
N VAL A 248 -3.66 12.79 5.99
CA VAL A 248 -3.61 13.98 5.12
C VAL A 248 -3.49 13.63 3.65
N LYS A 249 -2.97 12.44 3.34
CA LYS A 249 -2.83 11.93 1.98
C LYS A 249 -2.76 10.40 2.04
N THR A 250 -3.39 9.74 1.06
CA THR A 250 -3.22 8.30 0.84
C THR A 250 -2.66 8.08 -0.56
N VAL A 251 -1.75 7.14 -0.68
CA VAL A 251 -1.16 6.70 -1.95
C VAL A 251 -1.27 5.19 -2.02
N SER A 252 -1.90 4.67 -3.07
CA SER A 252 -1.83 3.23 -3.40
C SER A 252 -0.48 2.92 -4.04
N VAL A 253 0.14 1.82 -3.66
CA VAL A 253 1.35 1.27 -4.23
C VAL A 253 0.97 0.26 -5.31
N GLY A 254 1.68 0.30 -6.42
CA GLY A 254 1.47 -0.60 -7.54
C GLY A 254 2.77 -0.98 -8.23
N GLY A 255 2.74 -2.13 -8.89
CA GLY A 255 3.75 -2.55 -9.82
C GLY A 255 3.22 -2.69 -11.25
N ASN A 256 4.09 -3.08 -12.18
CA ASN A 256 3.77 -3.13 -13.60
C ASN A 256 2.95 -4.37 -13.97
N LYS A 257 3.12 -5.45 -13.21
CA LYS A 257 2.48 -6.75 -13.45
C LYS A 257 1.69 -7.26 -12.25
N GLU A 258 1.91 -6.69 -11.08
CA GLU A 258 1.30 -7.13 -9.83
C GLU A 258 1.06 -5.94 -8.92
N ILE A 259 0.18 -6.15 -7.93
CA ILE A 259 -0.05 -5.20 -6.85
C ILE A 259 0.58 -5.76 -5.59
N TYR A 260 1.34 -4.89 -4.92
CA TYR A 260 2.04 -5.23 -3.70
C TYR A 260 1.12 -5.01 -2.50
N ASN A 261 0.51 -6.09 -2.02
CA ASN A 261 -0.15 -6.14 -0.72
C ASN A 261 0.85 -6.61 0.35
N GLN A 262 0.44 -6.60 1.62
CA GLN A 262 1.29 -6.96 2.76
C GLN A 262 2.55 -6.09 2.84
N ILE A 263 2.41 -4.81 2.49
CA ILE A 263 3.42 -3.81 2.86
C ILE A 263 3.64 -3.92 4.36
N ASN A 264 4.90 -3.88 4.78
CA ASN A 264 5.27 -3.98 6.18
C ASN A 264 6.28 -2.87 6.47
N GLU A 265 7.36 -3.16 7.20
CA GLU A 265 8.33 -2.14 7.63
C GLU A 265 8.76 -1.18 6.51
N LEU A 266 8.84 0.11 6.87
CA LEU A 266 9.04 1.24 5.97
C LEU A 266 10.27 2.04 6.37
N GLU A 267 10.98 2.55 5.36
CA GLU A 267 12.05 3.52 5.56
C GLU A 267 12.05 4.60 4.47
N TYR A 268 12.02 5.87 4.86
CA TYR A 268 12.09 6.99 3.94
C TYR A 268 13.53 7.45 3.76
N TYR A 269 14.04 7.33 2.55
CA TYR A 269 15.43 7.69 2.26
C TYR A 269 15.57 8.30 0.87
N ASN A 270 16.27 9.43 0.79
CA ASN A 270 16.60 10.15 -0.44
C ASN A 270 15.41 10.33 -1.42
N GLY A 271 14.25 10.71 -0.88
CA GLY A 271 13.06 10.98 -1.69
C GLY A 271 12.20 9.76 -2.03
N PHE A 272 12.58 8.56 -1.59
CA PHE A 272 11.86 7.31 -1.84
C PHE A 272 11.45 6.64 -0.53
N ILE A 273 10.42 5.80 -0.61
CA ILE A 273 10.04 4.88 0.47
C ILE A 273 10.57 3.51 0.11
N TYR A 274 11.27 2.89 1.05
CA TYR A 274 11.68 1.51 1.00
C TYR A 274 10.72 0.71 1.85
N ALA A 275 10.23 -0.41 1.34
CA ALA A 275 9.21 -1.19 2.03
C ALA A 275 9.53 -2.67 1.97
N ASN A 276 9.49 -3.33 3.12
CA ASN A 276 9.36 -4.78 3.18
C ASN A 276 7.97 -5.19 2.68
N ILE A 277 7.89 -6.34 2.02
CA ILE A 277 6.62 -7.03 1.80
C ILE A 277 6.66 -8.30 2.66
N TRP A 278 5.68 -8.46 3.55
CA TRP A 278 5.66 -9.57 4.51
C TRP A 278 5.67 -10.93 3.79
N HIS A 279 6.45 -11.88 4.32
CA HIS A 279 6.77 -13.17 3.70
C HIS A 279 7.44 -13.12 2.31
N GLN A 280 7.83 -11.95 1.81
CA GLN A 280 8.55 -11.85 0.55
C GLN A 280 10.03 -11.54 0.79
N PRO A 281 10.93 -12.12 -0.02
CA PRO A 281 12.36 -11.98 0.20
C PRO A 281 12.93 -10.71 -0.43
N TYR A 282 12.12 -9.66 -0.58
CA TYR A 282 12.51 -8.47 -1.31
C TYR A 282 12.05 -7.18 -0.65
N ILE A 283 12.74 -6.10 -0.97
CA ILE A 283 12.38 -4.73 -0.58
C ILE A 283 12.02 -3.96 -1.83
N LEU A 284 10.94 -3.20 -1.76
CA LEU A 284 10.51 -2.29 -2.83
C LEU A 284 11.12 -0.91 -2.64
N LYS A 285 11.39 -0.22 -3.75
CA LYS A 285 11.68 1.22 -3.80
C LYS A 285 10.50 1.93 -4.45
N ILE A 286 9.78 2.74 -3.68
CA ILE A 286 8.48 3.30 -4.05
C ILE A 286 8.60 4.82 -4.15
N ASN A 287 8.06 5.39 -5.23
CA ASN A 287 7.91 6.83 -5.35
C ASN A 287 6.75 7.31 -4.45
N PRO A 288 6.99 8.13 -3.41
CA PRO A 288 5.96 8.57 -2.47
C PRO A 288 4.91 9.51 -3.07
N GLN A 289 5.20 10.10 -4.24
CA GLN A 289 4.28 11.00 -4.91
C GLN A 289 3.21 10.23 -5.69
N THR A 290 3.62 9.19 -6.40
CA THR A 290 2.78 8.43 -7.35
C THR A 290 2.36 7.06 -6.84
N GLY A 291 3.13 6.46 -5.92
CA GLY A 291 2.95 5.06 -5.49
C GLY A 291 3.55 4.04 -6.47
N GLU A 292 4.24 4.50 -7.52
CA GLU A 292 4.92 3.62 -8.45
C GLU A 292 6.12 2.95 -7.78
N THR A 293 6.16 1.63 -7.80
CA THR A 293 7.38 0.87 -7.49
C THR A 293 8.36 1.08 -8.63
N VAL A 294 9.47 1.77 -8.35
CA VAL A 294 10.51 2.08 -9.34
C VAL A 294 11.65 1.06 -9.33
N GLY A 295 11.76 0.26 -8.26
CA GLY A 295 12.72 -0.80 -8.19
C GLY A 295 12.50 -1.79 -7.06
N LYS A 296 13.26 -2.88 -7.11
CA LYS A 296 13.15 -4.04 -6.23
C LYS A 296 14.55 -4.56 -5.90
N PHE A 297 14.78 -4.87 -4.63
CA PHE A 297 15.99 -5.52 -4.14
C PHE A 297 15.66 -6.96 -3.77
N ASP A 298 16.32 -7.93 -4.38
CA ASP A 298 16.08 -9.37 -4.11
C ASP A 298 17.09 -9.91 -3.09
N PHE A 299 16.60 -10.25 -1.90
CA PHE A 299 17.37 -10.81 -0.78
C PHE A 299 17.13 -12.30 -0.57
N THR A 300 16.59 -13.02 -1.56
CA THR A 300 16.24 -14.46 -1.46
C THR A 300 17.34 -15.29 -0.80
N LYS A 301 18.59 -15.15 -1.25
CA LYS A 301 19.73 -15.90 -0.71
C LYS A 301 19.94 -15.71 0.80
N ILE A 302 19.71 -14.50 1.32
CA ILE A 302 19.84 -14.21 2.76
C ILE A 302 18.64 -14.80 3.51
N THR A 303 17.42 -14.57 3.00
CA THR A 303 16.19 -15.00 3.68
C THR A 303 16.03 -16.52 3.78
N GLU A 304 16.59 -17.28 2.84
CA GLU A 304 16.57 -18.74 2.85
C GLU A 304 17.32 -19.33 4.06
N GLU A 305 18.33 -18.63 4.61
CA GLU A 305 19.09 -19.09 5.78
C GLU A 305 18.25 -19.07 7.07
N TYR A 306 17.25 -18.19 7.14
CA TYR A 306 16.45 -17.97 8.35
C TYR A 306 15.10 -18.69 8.31
N THR A 307 14.43 -18.65 7.15
CA THR A 307 13.05 -19.16 7.00
C THR A 307 12.94 -20.68 7.05
N GLN A 308 14.05 -21.41 6.86
CA GLN A 308 14.08 -22.87 7.01
C GLN A 308 13.75 -23.34 8.43
N ASN A 309 14.07 -22.53 9.45
CA ASN A 309 13.84 -22.89 10.85
C ASN A 309 12.43 -22.53 11.31
N ASN A 310 11.90 -21.41 10.83
CA ASN A 310 10.57 -20.89 11.16
C ASN A 310 10.11 -19.93 10.06
N SER A 311 8.90 -20.13 9.54
CA SER A 311 8.34 -19.31 8.46
C SER A 311 8.12 -17.84 8.86
N GLU A 312 8.07 -17.54 10.16
CA GLU A 312 7.94 -16.18 10.69
C GLU A 312 9.27 -15.44 10.83
N HIS A 313 10.41 -16.11 10.62
CA HIS A 313 11.73 -15.45 10.64
C HIS A 313 12.01 -14.75 9.30
N VAL A 314 11.09 -13.87 8.92
CA VAL A 314 11.06 -13.18 7.63
C VAL A 314 11.89 -11.90 7.65
N LEU A 315 12.29 -11.45 6.46
CA LEU A 315 12.88 -10.13 6.24
C LEU A 315 11.91 -9.03 6.72
N ASN A 316 12.36 -8.21 7.66
CA ASN A 316 11.61 -7.09 8.22
C ASN A 316 12.56 -6.16 8.97
N GLY A 317 12.58 -4.87 8.62
CA GLY A 317 13.48 -3.88 9.21
C GLY A 317 14.46 -3.32 8.18
N ILE A 318 14.36 -2.02 7.92
CA ILE A 318 15.13 -1.28 6.92
C ILE A 318 15.60 0.02 7.56
N ALA A 319 16.89 0.32 7.46
CA ALA A 319 17.40 1.63 7.85
C ALA A 319 18.50 2.07 6.88
N PHE A 320 18.88 3.35 6.89
CA PHE A 320 20.02 3.83 6.09
C PHE A 320 21.15 4.41 6.94
N LYS A 321 22.36 3.84 6.76
CA LYS A 321 23.62 4.32 7.33
C LYS A 321 24.44 5.00 6.23
N GLY A 322 24.30 6.31 6.11
CA GLY A 322 24.83 7.05 4.96
C GLY A 322 24.10 6.62 3.69
N ASP A 323 24.82 6.12 2.70
CA ASP A 323 24.25 5.62 1.43
C ASP A 323 24.02 4.09 1.44
N HIS A 324 24.37 3.41 2.53
CA HIS A 324 24.18 1.97 2.67
C HIS A 324 22.86 1.66 3.38
N MET A 325 22.15 0.67 2.84
CA MET A 325 20.95 0.13 3.45
C MET A 325 21.36 -0.88 4.51
N LEU A 326 20.76 -0.81 5.69
CA LEU A 326 20.81 -1.86 6.70
C LEU A 326 19.52 -2.66 6.61
N ILE A 327 19.63 -3.98 6.61
CA ILE A 327 18.48 -4.88 6.65
C ILE A 327 18.63 -5.92 7.74
N THR A 328 17.52 -6.35 8.32
CA THR A 328 17.45 -7.46 9.28
C THR A 328 16.13 -8.21 9.09
N GLY A 329 15.78 -9.06 10.03
CA GLY A 329 14.50 -9.76 10.03
C GLY A 329 14.11 -10.23 11.42
N LYS A 330 12.86 -10.69 11.51
CA LYS A 330 12.27 -11.20 12.74
C LYS A 330 13.10 -12.39 13.23
N ASN A 331 13.62 -12.30 14.46
CA ASN A 331 14.49 -13.30 15.06
C ASN A 331 15.78 -13.63 14.27
N TRP A 332 16.23 -12.74 13.38
CA TRP A 332 17.52 -12.91 12.70
C TRP A 332 18.66 -12.72 13.70
N SER A 333 19.77 -13.42 13.50
CA SER A 333 20.98 -13.26 14.33
C SER A 333 21.91 -12.17 13.82
N LYS A 334 21.58 -11.54 12.68
CA LYS A 334 22.42 -10.56 12.00
C LYS A 334 21.62 -9.41 11.40
N ILE A 335 22.23 -8.23 11.41
CA ILE A 335 21.92 -7.10 10.53
C ILE A 335 22.96 -7.10 9.40
N TYR A 336 22.51 -6.93 8.16
CA TYR A 336 23.36 -6.84 6.98
C TYR A 336 23.46 -5.39 6.49
N GLU A 337 24.66 -4.89 6.24
CA GLU A 337 24.90 -3.62 5.56
C GLU A 337 25.10 -3.87 4.07
N VAL A 338 24.33 -3.15 3.28
CA VAL A 338 24.13 -3.36 1.85
C VAL A 338 24.51 -2.09 1.10
N ALA A 339 25.54 -2.19 0.26
CA ALA A 339 25.92 -1.14 -0.68
C ALA A 339 25.11 -1.30 -1.98
N ILE A 340 24.35 -0.26 -2.34
CA ILE A 340 23.56 -0.21 -3.56
C ILE A 340 24.48 0.16 -4.74
N LYS A 341 24.36 -0.54 -5.88
CA LYS A 341 25.24 -0.38 -7.06
C LYS A 341 24.68 0.51 -8.16
#